data_AF-A0A183HT17-F1
#
_entry.id   AF-A0A183HT17-F1
#
_cell.length_a   1.000
_cell.length_b   1.000
_cell.length_c   1.000
_cell.angle_alpha   90.00
_cell.angle_beta   90.00
_cell.angle_gamma   90.00
#
_symmetry.space_group_name_H-M   'P 1'
#
loop_
_entity.id
_entity.type
_entity.pdbx_description
1 polymer ?
#
loop_
_entity_poly.entity_id
_entity_poly.type
_entity_poly.pdbx_seq_one_letter_code
_entity_poly.pdbx_strand_id
1 'polypeptide(L)'
;MSDITLPRLGSGKFEVGYVETMVEDGKNDDTNILLTIYYPADSTLTCEESEHPLWLAREEYLDGLAEYRNSSAELLHLVYNWFIGSK
;
A
#
# COMPACT_ATOMS: atom_id res chain seq x y z
N MET A 1 1.77 25.69 -4.50
CA MET A 1 2.41 24.37 -4.39
C MET A 1 1.37 23.38 -4.83
N SER A 2 1.61 22.65 -5.93
CA SER A 2 0.73 21.55 -6.34
C SER A 2 1.10 20.35 -5.48
N ASP A 3 0.16 19.90 -4.65
CA ASP A 3 0.32 18.67 -3.89
C ASP A 3 0.66 17.54 -4.86
N ILE A 4 1.72 16.79 -4.57
CA ILE A 4 2.06 15.56 -5.31
C ILE A 4 1.04 14.51 -4.86
N THR A 5 -0.19 14.65 -5.33
CA THR A 5 -1.19 13.61 -5.22
C THR A 5 -0.87 12.59 -6.31
N LEU A 6 -0.54 11.36 -5.89
CA LEU A 6 -0.54 10.20 -6.78
C LEU A 6 -1.81 10.27 -7.64
N PRO A 7 -1.72 10.15 -8.98
CA PRO A 7 -2.86 10.35 -9.86
C PRO A 7 -4.01 9.45 -9.42
N ARG A 8 -5.13 10.07 -8.99
CA ARG A 8 -6.33 9.35 -8.58
C ARG A 8 -6.89 8.58 -9.78
N LEU A 9 -6.66 7.26 -9.71
CA LEU A 9 -7.51 6.15 -10.14
C LEU A 9 -8.02 6.10 -11.60
N GLY A 10 -8.06 4.87 -12.14
CA GLY A 10 -8.39 4.60 -13.53
C GLY A 10 -9.71 5.20 -14.00
N SER A 11 -9.80 5.48 -15.30
CA SER A 11 -10.96 6.12 -15.97
C SER A 11 -12.21 5.23 -16.08
N GLY A 12 -12.32 4.23 -15.22
CA GLY A 12 -13.43 3.28 -15.18
C GLY A 12 -14.69 3.86 -14.54
N LYS A 13 -15.82 3.17 -14.74
CA LYS A 13 -17.13 3.57 -14.20
C LYS A 13 -17.39 3.07 -12.76
N PHE A 14 -16.48 2.27 -12.22
CA PHE A 14 -16.61 1.64 -10.92
C PHE A 14 -15.65 2.28 -9.94
N GLU A 15 -16.08 2.43 -8.70
CA GLU A 15 -15.17 2.65 -7.59
C GLU A 15 -14.35 1.37 -7.36
N VAL A 16 -13.15 1.51 -6.81
CA VAL A 16 -12.20 0.41 -6.63
C VAL A 16 -11.96 0.23 -5.14
N GLY A 17 -12.36 -0.93 -4.63
CA GLY A 17 -11.99 -1.42 -3.31
C GLY A 17 -10.58 -1.99 -3.29
N TYR A 18 -10.02 -2.08 -2.09
CA TYR A 18 -8.68 -2.60 -1.81
C TYR A 18 -8.75 -3.59 -0.65
N VAL A 19 -8.11 -4.74 -0.80
CA VAL A 19 -7.87 -5.67 0.29
C VAL A 19 -6.52 -6.38 0.12
N GLU A 20 -5.80 -6.53 1.23
CA GLU A 20 -4.60 -7.37 1.31
C GLU A 20 -4.94 -8.63 2.09
N THR A 21 -4.59 -9.80 1.56
CA THR A 21 -4.87 -11.09 2.21
C THR A 21 -3.69 -12.04 2.08
N MET A 22 -3.44 -12.80 3.15
CA MET A 22 -2.53 -13.94 3.13
C MET A 22 -3.35 -15.21 2.90
N VAL A 23 -2.94 -16.03 1.94
CA VAL A 23 -3.49 -17.37 1.71
C VAL A 23 -2.46 -18.39 2.16
N GLU A 24 -2.82 -19.16 3.18
CA GLU A 24 -2.00 -20.25 3.71
C GLU A 24 -2.35 -21.55 2.97
N ASP A 25 -1.35 -22.22 2.38
CA ASP A 25 -1.50 -23.61 1.97
C ASP A 25 -1.28 -24.46 3.22
N GLY A 26 -2.31 -25.15 3.71
CA GLY A 26 -2.32 -25.82 5.03
C GLY A 26 -1.35 -27.00 5.20
N LYS A 27 -0.31 -27.10 4.38
CA LYS A 27 0.82 -28.00 4.55
C LYS A 27 2.00 -27.17 5.04
N ASN A 28 2.80 -27.73 5.94
CA ASN A 28 3.96 -27.10 6.62
C ASN A 28 5.10 -26.64 5.70
N ASP A 29 4.82 -26.21 4.47
CA ASP A 29 5.76 -25.56 3.58
C ASP A 29 5.56 -24.05 3.76
N ASP A 30 6.63 -23.29 3.96
CA ASP A 30 6.60 -21.83 4.18
C ASP A 30 6.17 -21.02 2.94
N THR A 31 5.41 -21.65 2.04
CA THR A 31 4.97 -21.12 0.74
C THR A 31 3.57 -20.54 0.88
N ASN A 32 3.44 -19.45 1.63
CA ASN A 32 2.22 -18.68 1.71
C ASN A 32 2.15 -17.64 0.58
N ILE A 33 0.93 -17.31 0.14
CA ILE A 33 0.74 -16.30 -0.90
C ILE A 33 0.18 -15.04 -0.26
N LEU A 34 0.95 -13.95 -0.32
CA LEU A 34 0.46 -12.61 -0.03
C LEU A 34 -0.10 -11.99 -1.31
N LEU A 35 -1.37 -11.58 -1.29
CA LEU A 35 -2.02 -10.94 -2.42
C LEU A 35 -2.61 -9.59 -2.04
N THR A 36 -2.48 -8.64 -2.96
CA THR A 36 -3.25 -7.40 -2.97
C THR A 36 -4.33 -7.48 -4.04
N ILE A 37 -5.60 -7.35 -3.66
CA ILE A 37 -6.74 -7.47 -4.55
C ILE A 37 -7.40 -6.10 -4.72
N TYR A 38 -7.55 -5.68 -5.98
CA TYR A 38 -8.34 -4.53 -6.38
C TYR A 38 -9.61 -5.03 -7.04
N TYR A 39 -10.78 -4.60 -6.55
CA TYR A 39 -12.08 -5.08 -7.03
C TYR A 39 -13.09 -3.93 -7.17
N PRO A 40 -14.07 -4.03 -8.08
CA PRO A 40 -15.16 -3.06 -8.16
C PRO A 40 -15.93 -3.01 -6.84
N ALA A 41 -16.05 -1.83 -6.24
CA ALA A 41 -16.79 -1.61 -5.00
C ALA A 41 -18.02 -0.74 -5.24
N ASP A 42 -19.09 -1.01 -4.48
CA ASP A 42 -20.26 -0.14 -4.41
C ASP A 42 -20.02 0.97 -3.39
N SER A 43 -20.41 2.20 -3.74
CA SER A 43 -20.17 3.43 -2.97
C SER A 43 -20.90 3.52 -1.62
N THR A 44 -21.65 2.48 -1.23
CA THR A 44 -22.46 2.44 -0.01
C THR A 44 -21.76 1.77 1.18
N LEU A 45 -20.58 1.18 0.97
CA LEU A 45 -19.87 0.38 1.99
C LEU A 45 -18.52 0.98 2.43
N THR A 46 -18.23 2.23 2.09
CA THR A 46 -16.97 2.87 2.47
C THR A 46 -16.94 3.17 3.97
N CYS A 47 -16.32 2.27 4.74
CA CYS A 47 -15.79 2.58 6.07
C CYS A 47 -14.84 3.78 5.92
N GLU A 48 -14.90 4.79 6.79
CA GLU A 48 -14.07 6.01 6.68
C GLU A 48 -12.56 5.69 6.66
N GLU A 49 -12.14 4.55 7.22
CA GLU A 49 -10.75 4.06 7.17
C GLU A 49 -10.31 3.55 5.77
N SER A 50 -11.26 3.31 4.86
CA SER A 50 -11.03 2.74 3.51
C SER A 50 -10.91 3.79 2.40
N GLU A 51 -11.18 5.07 2.69
CA GLU A 51 -11.14 6.12 1.66
C GLU A 51 -9.72 6.36 1.11
N HIS A 52 -8.69 6.03 1.89
CA HIS A 52 -7.29 6.27 1.55
C HIS A 52 -6.42 5.03 1.87
N PRO A 53 -6.37 4.02 0.97
CA PRO A 53 -5.48 2.88 1.15
C PRO A 53 -4.03 3.39 1.22
N LEU A 54 -3.30 2.91 2.24
CA LEU A 54 -1.90 3.27 2.42
C LEU A 54 -1.08 2.75 1.24
N TRP A 55 -0.34 3.63 0.58
CA TRP A 55 0.50 3.25 -0.57
C TRP A 55 1.61 2.27 -0.18
N LEU A 56 2.10 2.38 1.05
CA LEU A 56 3.10 1.48 1.63
C LEU A 56 2.61 1.10 3.03
N ALA A 57 2.20 -0.15 3.20
CA ALA A 57 1.57 -0.60 4.43
C ALA A 57 2.55 -0.85 5.59
N ARG A 58 3.85 -1.01 5.27
CA ARG A 58 4.88 -1.47 6.21
C ARG A 58 6.20 -0.75 5.98
N GLU A 59 6.83 -0.30 7.06
CA GLU A 59 8.10 0.42 7.03
C GLU A 59 9.26 -0.44 6.52
N GLU A 60 9.19 -1.76 6.71
CA GLU A 60 10.22 -2.71 6.28
C GLU A 60 10.41 -2.73 4.76
N TYR A 61 9.37 -2.34 3.99
CA TYR A 61 9.53 -2.16 2.54
C TYR A 61 10.46 -0.99 2.20
N LEU A 62 10.59 0.02 3.06
CA LEU A 62 11.55 1.11 2.88
C LEU A 62 12.98 0.62 3.08
N ASP A 63 13.20 -0.24 4.06
CA ASP A 63 14.52 -0.84 4.31
C ASP A 63 14.97 -1.69 3.12
N GLY A 64 14.08 -2.56 2.61
CA GLY A 64 14.35 -3.36 1.40
C GLY A 64 14.58 -2.49 0.16
N LEU A 65 13.86 -1.38 0.03
CA LEU A 65 14.08 -0.42 -1.06
C LEU A 65 15.43 0.30 -0.92
N ALA A 66 15.83 0.64 0.31
CA ALA A 66 17.12 1.26 0.61
C ALA A 66 18.27 0.33 0.23
N GLU A 67 18.18 -0.93 0.64
CA GLU A 67 19.14 -1.98 0.28
C GLU A 67 19.22 -2.16 -1.24
N TYR A 68 18.07 -2.28 -1.90
CA TYR A 68 18.01 -2.41 -3.37
C TYR A 68 18.64 -1.21 -4.10
N ARG A 69 18.45 0.01 -3.58
CA ARG A 69 19.01 1.25 -4.15
C ARG A 69 20.43 1.54 -3.67
N ASN A 70 21.01 0.68 -2.83
CA ASN A 70 22.28 0.93 -2.14
C ASN A 70 22.33 2.34 -1.52
N SER A 71 21.24 2.71 -0.85
CA SER A 71 20.99 4.03 -0.27
C SER A 71 20.76 3.92 1.24
N SER A 72 20.79 5.04 1.96
CA SER A 72 20.54 5.05 3.40
C SER A 72 19.05 4.80 3.70
N ALA A 73 18.76 3.78 4.51
CA ALA A 73 17.42 3.50 5.01
C ALA A 73 16.88 4.67 5.83
N GLU A 74 17.71 5.26 6.69
CA GLU A 74 17.35 6.42 7.53
C GLU A 74 16.89 7.61 6.70
N LEU A 75 17.54 7.84 5.54
CA LEU A 75 17.15 8.92 4.63
C LEU A 75 15.80 8.64 3.98
N LEU A 76 15.54 7.40 3.57
CA LEU A 76 14.24 7.01 3.00
C LEU A 76 13.11 7.09 4.02
N HIS A 77 13.34 6.67 5.27
CA HIS A 77 12.41 6.85 6.38
C HIS A 77 12.13 8.33 6.65
N LEU A 78 13.16 9.19 6.63
CA LEU A 78 13.01 10.63 6.81
C LEU A 78 12.15 11.26 5.70
N VAL A 79 12.40 10.88 4.44
CA VAL A 79 11.60 11.34 3.29
C VAL A 79 10.16 10.84 3.38
N TYR A 80 9.97 9.55 3.70
CA TYR A 80 8.64 8.95 3.86
C TYR A 80 7.82 9.69 4.93
N ASN A 81 8.39 9.87 6.12
CA ASN A 81 7.75 10.58 7.22
C ASN A 81 7.45 12.05 6.89
N TRP A 82 8.28 12.69 6.06
CA TRP A 82 8.06 14.08 5.67
C TRP A 82 6.94 14.25 4.63
N PHE A 83 6.82 13.34 3.67
CA PHE A 83 5.83 13.43 2.58
C PHE A 83 4.47 12.81 2.93
N ILE A 84 4.47 11.70 3.66
CA ILE A 84 3.25 10.94 3.95
C ILE A 84 2.71 11.27 5.36
N GLY A 85 3.61 11.65 6.28
CA GLY A 85 3.29 11.88 7.68
C GLY A 85 3.22 10.57 8.48
N SER A 86 3.69 10.60 9.72
CA SER A 86 3.41 9.53 10.68
C SER A 86 1.94 9.63 11.08
N LYS A 87 1.16 8.55 10.90
CA LYS A 87 -0.23 8.49 11.34
C LYS A 87 -0.33 8.46 12.86
#